data_AF-A0A1I5S7E1-F1
#
_entry.id   AF-A0A1I5S7E1-F1
#
_cell.length_a   1.000
_cell.length_b   1.000
_cell.length_c   1.000
_cell.angle_alpha   90.00
_cell.angle_beta   90.00
_cell.angle_gamma   90.00
#
_symmetry.space_group_name_H-M   'P 1'
#
loop_
_entity.id
_entity.type
_entity.pdbx_description
1 polymer ?
#
loop_
_entity_poly.entity_id
_entity_poly.type
_entity_poly.pdbx_seq_one_letter_code
_entity_poly.pdbx_strand_id
1 'polypeptide(L)' 'MSSDGGLEDREAAAVPMAVPASLRPLIAGRRWRRDTVGEAGALVHRLHAADLPDLYLKHGTGDVADAIVDEMVRMR' A
#
# COMPACT_ATOMS: atom_id res chain seq x y z
N MET A 1 -17.94 14.25 -18.20
CA MET A 1 -18.30 13.87 -16.82
C MET A 1 -17.28 12.83 -16.39
N SER A 2 -16.34 13.24 -15.55
CA SER A 2 -15.18 12.44 -15.14
C SER A 2 -15.63 11.23 -14.32
N SER A 3 -15.24 10.04 -14.75
CA SER A 3 -15.40 8.80 -14.01
C SER A 3 -14.40 8.78 -12.84
N ASP A 4 -14.81 9.28 -11.68
CA ASP A 4 -14.00 9.25 -10.45
C ASP A 4 -14.29 8.01 -9.57
N GLY A 5 -15.29 7.19 -9.94
CA GLY A 5 -15.73 6.03 -9.15
C GLY A 5 -14.85 4.77 -9.25
N GLY A 6 -13.69 4.81 -9.92
CA GLY A 6 -12.92 3.60 -10.26
C GLY A 6 -11.88 3.14 -9.24
N LEU A 7 -11.51 3.99 -8.28
CA LEU A 7 -10.46 3.69 -7.29
C LEU A 7 -11.01 3.03 -6.02
N GLU A 8 -12.24 3.35 -5.63
CA GLU A 8 -12.83 2.80 -4.40
C GLU A 8 -13.28 1.35 -4.55
N ASP A 9 -13.76 0.94 -5.73
CA ASP A 9 -14.16 -0.45 -6.01
C ASP A 9 -12.99 -1.44 -6.03
N ARG A 10 -11.75 -0.93 -5.99
CA ARG A 10 -10.51 -1.71 -6.02
C ARG A 10 -9.85 -1.84 -4.64
N GLU A 11 -10.39 -1.17 -3.63
CA GLU A 11 -9.80 -1.10 -2.31
C GLU A 11 -10.80 -1.48 -1.21
N ALA A 12 -10.46 -2.48 -0.41
CA ALA A 12 -11.25 -2.89 0.76
C ALA A 12 -10.63 -2.33 2.06
N ALA A 13 -11.45 -2.00 3.05
CA ALA A 13 -10.94 -1.67 4.39
C ALA A 13 -10.08 -2.83 4.94
N ALA A 14 -8.94 -2.51 5.53
CA ALA A 14 -7.97 -3.51 5.99
C ALA A 14 -7.56 -3.26 7.45
N VAL A 15 -7.24 -4.33 8.16
CA VAL A 15 -6.63 -4.27 9.49
C VAL A 15 -5.13 -4.02 9.33
N PRO A 16 -4.52 -3.10 10.10
CA PRO A 16 -3.07 -2.90 10.05
C PRO A 16 -2.29 -4.19 10.31
N MET A 17 -1.31 -4.47 9.46
CA MET A 17 -0.41 -5.61 9.66
C MET A 17 0.79 -5.23 10.53
N ALA A 18 1.46 -6.23 11.09
CA ALA A 18 2.72 -6.02 11.79
C ALA A 18 3.78 -5.49 10.82
N VAL A 19 4.40 -4.36 11.17
CA VAL A 19 5.50 -3.76 10.41
C VAL A 19 6.75 -3.62 11.29
N PRO A 20 7.95 -3.54 10.68
CA PRO A 20 9.18 -3.17 11.38
C PRO A 20 9.00 -1.92 12.23
N ALA A 21 9.67 -1.88 13.39
CA ALA A 21 9.53 -0.78 14.35
C ALA A 21 9.86 0.59 13.73
N SER A 22 10.81 0.63 12.79
CA SER A 22 11.20 1.82 12.04
C SER A 22 10.07 2.44 11.21
N LEU A 23 9.09 1.65 10.76
CA LEU A 23 7.95 2.15 9.97
C LEU A 23 6.78 2.63 10.83
N ARG A 24 6.72 2.24 12.11
CA ARG A 24 5.58 2.56 13.00
C ARG A 24 5.25 4.05 13.07
N PRO A 25 6.21 4.99 13.18
CA PRO A 25 5.91 6.41 13.22
C PRO A 25 5.25 6.93 11.93
N LEU A 26 5.57 6.33 10.78
CA LEU A 26 5.07 6.75 9.47
C LEU A 26 3.62 6.30 9.24
N ILE A 27 3.22 5.19 9.87
CA ILE A 27 1.90 4.55 9.68
C ILE A 27 0.90 4.87 10.79
N ALA A 28 1.35 5.43 11.92
CA ALA A 28 0.52 5.71 13.08
C ALA A 28 -0.64 6.66 12.72
N GLY A 29 -1.85 6.34 13.16
CA GLY A 29 -3.05 7.15 12.92
C GLY A 29 -3.61 7.08 11.49
N ARG A 30 -3.00 6.31 10.58
CA ARG A 30 -3.50 6.13 9.21
C ARG A 30 -4.53 5.02 9.11
N ARG A 31 -5.54 5.22 8.25
CA ARG A 31 -6.52 4.19 7.85
C ARG A 31 -5.95 3.34 6.73
N TRP A 32 -6.12 2.03 6.86
CA TRP A 32 -5.58 1.06 5.90
C TRP A 32 -6.66 0.58 4.96
N ARG A 33 -6.34 0.59 3.67
CA ARG A 33 -7.17 0.07 2.59
C ARG A 33 -6.31 -0.89 1.78
N ARG A 34 -6.73 -2.15 1.62
CA ARG A 34 -6.03 -3.15 0.83
C ARG A 34 -6.52 -3.08 -0.62
N ASP A 35 -5.58 -2.94 -1.55
CA ASP A 35 -5.85 -3.11 -2.97
C ASP A 35 -6.14 -4.60 -3.26
N THR A 36 -7.25 -4.87 -3.95
CA THR A 36 -7.74 -6.23 -4.27
C THR A 36 -7.46 -6.66 -5.70
N VAL A 37 -6.90 -5.79 -6.54
CA VAL A 37 -6.63 -6.02 -7.97
C VAL A 37 -5.14 -6.08 -8.31
N GLY A 38 -4.25 -6.00 -7.32
CA GLY A 38 -2.81 -6.08 -7.52
C GLY A 38 -2.38 -7.39 -8.19
N GLU A 39 -1.94 -7.32 -9.45
CA GLU A 39 -1.58 -8.49 -10.26
C GLU A 39 -0.24 -9.15 -9.90
N ALA A 40 0.58 -8.52 -9.06
CA ALA A 40 1.96 -8.93 -8.81
C ALA A 40 2.15 -9.86 -7.59
N GLY A 41 1.07 -10.40 -7.00
CA GLY A 41 1.15 -11.26 -5.80
C GLY A 41 1.56 -10.55 -4.51
N ALA A 42 1.96 -9.27 -4.58
CA ALA A 42 2.22 -8.43 -3.42
C ALA A 42 0.91 -7.99 -2.74
N LEU A 43 0.93 -7.95 -1.41
CA LEU A 43 -0.08 -7.25 -0.63
C LEU A 43 0.21 -5.75 -0.70
N VAL A 44 -0.69 -5.01 -1.33
CA VAL A 44 -0.59 -3.54 -1.43
C VAL A 44 -1.64 -2.89 -0.55
N HIS A 45 -1.21 -1.96 0.29
CA HIS A 45 -2.09 -1.16 1.13
C HIS A 45 -1.89 0.32 0.84
N ARG A 46 -2.99 1.05 0.71
CA ARG A 46 -3.02 2.51 0.80
C ARG A 46 -3.28 2.92 2.25
N LEU A 47 -2.45 3.81 2.76
CA LEU A 47 -2.51 4.32 4.12
C LEU A 47 -2.84 5.81 4.09
N HIS A 48 -4.09 6.11 4.44
CA HIS A 48 -4.66 7.44 4.30
C HIS A 48 -4.90 8.13 5.66
N ALA A 49 -4.61 9.42 5.76
CA ALA A 49 -4.98 10.29 6.87
C ALA A 49 -5.38 11.67 6.31
N ALA A 50 -6.29 12.37 7.00
CA ALA A 50 -6.94 13.57 6.47
C ALA A 50 -5.95 14.68 6.04
N ASP A 51 -4.89 14.90 6.83
CA ASP A 51 -3.95 16.01 6.64
C ASP A 51 -2.55 15.55 6.20
N LEU A 52 -2.41 14.31 5.73
CA LEU A 52 -1.13 13.74 5.32
C LEU A 52 -1.21 13.18 3.90
N PRO A 53 -0.11 13.25 3.12
CA PRO A 53 -0.04 12.54 1.85
C PRO A 53 -0.29 11.05 2.05
N ASP A 54 -0.96 10.43 1.10
CA ASP A 54 -1.16 8.98 1.11
C ASP A 54 0.18 8.26 0.99
N LEU A 55 0.31 7.17 1.75
CA LEU A 55 1.43 6.25 1.64
C LEU A 55 0.95 4.94 1.05
N TYR A 56 1.81 4.31 0.27
CA TYR A 56 1.59 2.95 -0.22
C TYR A 56 2.60 2.02 0.44
N LEU A 57 2.07 0.96 1.08
CA LEU A 57 2.88 -0.11 1.65
C LEU A 57 2.72 -1.35 0.79
N LYS A 58 3.83 -1.81 0.19
CA LYS A 58 3.92 -3.08 -0.52
C LYS A 58 4.59 -4.12 0.38
N HIS A 59 4.00 -5.29 0.48
CA HIS A 59 4.58 -6.44 1.18
C HIS A 59 4.51 -7.67 0.28
N GLY A 60 5.66 -8.32 0.10
CA GLY A 60 5.79 -9.57 -0.64
C GLY A 60 6.90 -10.42 -0.03
N THR A 61 6.92 -11.70 -0.40
CA THR A 61 7.93 -12.67 0.01
C THR A 61 8.48 -13.41 -1.23
N GLY A 62 9.65 -14.04 -1.11
CA GLY A 62 10.30 -14.73 -2.23
C GLY A 62 10.52 -13.80 -3.43
N ASP A 63 10.24 -14.29 -4.63
CA ASP A 63 10.38 -13.55 -5.89
C ASP A 63 9.63 -12.22 -5.92
N VAL A 64 8.52 -12.10 -5.16
CA VAL A 64 7.77 -10.84 -5.05
C VAL A 64 8.56 -9.80 -4.26
N ALA A 65 9.32 -10.21 -3.24
CA ALA A 65 10.18 -9.31 -2.48
C ALA A 65 11.30 -8.75 -3.39
N ASP A 66 11.90 -9.60 -4.22
CA ASP A 66 12.91 -9.18 -5.19
C ASP A 66 12.34 -8.20 -6.21
N ALA A 67 11.14 -8.48 -6.73
CA ALA A 67 10.43 -7.57 -7.64
C ALA A 67 10.12 -6.19 -7.01
N ILE A 68 9.77 -6.15 -5.71
CA ILE A 68 9.56 -4.91 -4.95
C ILE A 68 10.88 -4.12 -4.82
N VAL A 69 11.99 -4.81 -4.56
CA VAL A 69 13.32 -4.17 -4.48
C VAL A 69 13.72 -3.59 -5.83
N ASP A 70 13.54 -4.34 -6.91
CA ASP A 70 13.81 -3.88 -8.27
C ASP A 70 12.97 -2.65 -8.65
N GLU A 71 11.72 -2.61 -8.22
CA GLU A 71 10.86 -1.44 -8.39
C GLU A 71 11.42 -0.22 -7.65
N MET A 72 11.83 -0.39 -6.39
CA MET A 72 12.43 0.69 -5.60
C MET A 72 13.69 1.25 -6.27
N VAL A 73 14.52 0.38 -6.86
CA VAL A 73 15.71 0.80 -7.63
C VAL A 73 15.35 1.63 -8.86
N ARG A 74 14.19 1.39 -9.50
CA ARG A 74 13.73 2.16 -10.67
C ARG A 74 13.13 3.52 -10.32
N MET A 75 12.63 3.71 -9.10
CA MET A 75 11.97 4.94 -8.65
C MET A 75 12.93 6.04 -8.17
N ARG A 76 14.23 5.75 -8.13
CA ARG A 76 15.28 6.68 -7.67
C ARG A 76 15.69 7.72 -8.71
#